data_AF-A0A8C3XLJ0-F1
#
_entry.id   AF-A0A8C3XLJ0-F1
#
_cell.length_a   1.000
_cell.length_b   1.000
_cell.length_c   1.000
_cell.angle_alpha   90.00
_cell.angle_beta   90.00
_cell.angle_gamma   90.00
#
_symmetry.space_group_name_H-M   'P 1'
#
loop_
_entity.id
_entity.type
_entity.pdbx_description
1 polymer ?
#
loop_
_entity_poly.entity_id
_entity_poly.type
_entity_poly.pdbx_seq_one_letter_code
_entity_poly.pdbx_strand_id
1 'polypeptide(L)'
;MEALSARSEQAERELETRKGPLGPRDLREILSTWQRLVNVQEEIGKLEIEKEEVSVQVKYLVETQDKSTLQSLPDYQALRNRGREIRHQLNSLYLEELELDEKYYLKALKLPNWTHPDVPVGDESQARVVEVMGEKPAFDFKVKGHLEIGEDLDIVRQRRLSHISGHRSYYLRGAGAMLQHALVQFTVSKLVKQGFIPMAVPDLLRGAVFEGCGMQPNAVPSPVYNIDPSRFEDLCLAGTSEVGIAGYFMDHAVNLEDLPVRTVCSSTCYRTETDTGKEPWGLYRVHQFTKVEMFGVTAAESGEESAALLEEFLALQKEICSELGLHYKVLDMPTQELGLPAYRKYDIEAWMPGRGKYGEISSASNCTDYQSRRLNIMYYDRMGQLCYAHTVNGTACAVPRMLIALLESNQLQDGSVRVPAILQPFVGAEIIVRPSYAPLKYIGPNQPKRR
;
A
#
# COMPACT_ATOMS: atom_id res chain seq x y z
N MET A 1 16.23 -6.13 13.33
CA MET A 1 16.89 -7.45 13.20
C MET A 1 17.02 -8.19 14.52
N GLU A 2 17.40 -7.54 15.62
CA GLU A 2 17.51 -8.16 16.94
C GLU A 2 16.28 -9.00 17.34
N ALA A 3 15.08 -8.42 17.20
CA ALA A 3 13.82 -9.10 17.49
C ALA A 3 13.54 -10.33 16.59
N LEU A 4 14.10 -10.34 15.37
CA LEU A 4 13.98 -11.43 14.40
C LEU A 4 15.03 -12.51 14.69
N SER A 5 16.26 -12.14 15.06
CA SER A 5 17.29 -13.06 15.54
C SER A 5 16.87 -13.79 16.82
N ALA A 6 16.22 -13.10 17.75
CA ALA A 6 15.73 -13.68 19.00
C ALA A 6 14.54 -14.65 18.82
N ARG A 7 13.81 -14.56 17.70
CA ARG A 7 12.59 -15.32 17.42
C ARG A 7 12.63 -15.97 16.03
N SER A 8 13.81 -16.46 15.64
CA SER A 8 14.05 -16.97 14.27
C SER A 8 13.10 -18.11 13.90
N GLU A 9 12.84 -19.06 14.79
CA GLU A 9 11.91 -20.17 14.53
C GLU A 9 10.47 -19.69 14.28
N GLN A 10 10.02 -18.64 15.00
CA GLN A 10 8.71 -18.05 14.76
C GLN A 10 8.67 -17.37 13.39
N ALA A 11 9.71 -16.59 13.05
CA ALA A 11 9.82 -15.95 11.75
C ALA A 11 9.84 -16.96 10.59
N GLU A 12 10.54 -18.09 10.74
CA GLU A 12 10.54 -19.17 9.73
C GLU A 12 9.12 -19.71 9.50
N ARG A 13 8.38 -19.99 10.59
CA ARG A 13 6.99 -20.47 10.50
C ARG A 13 6.07 -19.44 9.84
N GLU A 14 6.19 -18.17 10.17
CA GLU A 14 5.36 -17.11 9.59
C GLU A 14 5.65 -16.88 8.10
N LEU A 15 6.91 -17.00 7.66
CA LEU A 15 7.24 -16.96 6.24
C LEU A 15 6.59 -18.11 5.47
N GLU A 16 6.60 -19.32 6.04
CA GLU A 16 5.97 -20.49 5.43
C GLU A 16 4.44 -20.33 5.31
N THR A 17 3.77 -19.80 6.33
CA THR A 17 2.30 -19.62 6.31
C THR A 17 1.86 -18.52 5.35
N ARG A 18 2.67 -17.48 5.13
CA ARG A 18 2.40 -16.43 4.14
C ARG A 18 2.61 -16.86 2.69
N LYS A 19 3.40 -17.92 2.44
CA LYS A 19 3.79 -18.38 1.08
C LYS A 19 4.28 -17.26 0.15
N GLY A 20 5.05 -16.34 0.71
CA GLY A 20 5.69 -15.25 -0.04
C GLY A 20 6.89 -15.72 -0.88
N PRO A 21 7.66 -14.78 -1.45
CA PRO A 21 8.83 -15.12 -2.27
C PRO A 21 10.04 -15.62 -1.48
N LEU A 22 10.05 -15.44 -0.15
CA LEU A 22 11.13 -15.86 0.73
C LEU A 22 10.69 -17.01 1.63
N GLY A 23 11.60 -17.95 1.90
CA GLY A 23 11.39 -19.04 2.86
C GLY A 23 12.43 -19.08 3.99
N PRO A 24 12.40 -20.13 4.84
CA PRO A 24 13.31 -20.27 5.97
C PRO A 24 14.79 -20.24 5.61
N ARG A 25 15.17 -20.81 4.44
CA ARG A 25 16.56 -20.77 3.97
C ARG A 25 17.03 -19.34 3.70
N ASP A 26 16.19 -18.54 3.07
CA ASP A 26 16.49 -17.14 2.78
C ASP A 26 16.63 -16.34 4.07
N LEU A 27 15.77 -16.60 5.06
CA LEU A 27 15.85 -15.97 6.38
C LEU A 27 17.20 -16.23 7.06
N ARG A 28 17.68 -17.48 7.05
CA ARG A 28 18.99 -17.83 7.62
C ARG A 28 20.13 -17.13 6.90
N GLU A 29 20.04 -16.99 5.58
CA GLU A 29 21.04 -16.25 4.81
C GLU A 29 21.03 -14.75 5.14
N ILE A 30 19.85 -14.15 5.28
CA ILE A 30 19.68 -12.74 5.69
C ILE A 30 20.30 -12.53 7.07
N LEU A 31 19.99 -13.41 8.03
CA LEU A 31 20.55 -13.37 9.38
C LEU A 31 22.07 -13.53 9.40
N SER A 32 22.61 -14.46 8.60
CA SER A 32 24.06 -14.65 8.48
C SER A 32 24.74 -13.44 7.85
N THR A 33 24.13 -12.82 6.84
CA THR A 33 24.67 -11.63 6.16
C THR A 33 24.67 -10.44 7.12
N TRP A 34 23.56 -10.24 7.85
CA TRP A 34 23.45 -9.23 8.91
C TRP A 34 24.52 -9.41 9.99
N GLN A 35 24.72 -10.64 10.48
CA GLN A 35 25.73 -10.89 11.51
C GLN A 35 27.15 -10.59 11.01
N ARG A 36 27.47 -10.91 9.76
CA ARG A 36 28.77 -10.57 9.18
C ARG A 36 28.93 -9.05 9.03
N LEU A 37 27.88 -8.35 8.58
CA LEU A 37 27.89 -6.89 8.44
C LEU A 37 28.20 -6.22 9.79
N VAL A 38 27.51 -6.60 10.86
CA VAL A 38 27.76 -6.09 12.22
C VAL A 38 29.21 -6.36 12.65
N ASN A 39 29.73 -7.57 12.42
CA ASN A 39 31.10 -7.91 12.77
C ASN A 39 32.12 -7.04 12.00
N VAL A 40 31.91 -6.82 10.70
CA VAL A 40 32.77 -5.95 9.86
C VAL A 40 32.74 -4.51 10.39
N GLN A 41 31.56 -4.00 10.74
CA GLN A 41 31.42 -2.65 11.31
C GLN A 41 32.15 -2.50 12.66
N GLU A 42 32.07 -3.52 13.52
CA GLU A 42 32.84 -3.55 14.76
C GLU A 42 34.37 -3.62 14.52
N GLU A 43 34.81 -4.41 13.53
CA GLU A 43 36.22 -4.51 13.13
C GLU A 43 36.74 -3.15 12.60
N ILE A 44 35.96 -2.49 11.73
CA ILE A 44 36.25 -1.14 11.24
C ILE A 44 36.38 -0.16 12.41
N GLY A 45 35.39 -0.12 13.31
CA GLY A 45 35.41 0.79 14.46
C GLY A 45 36.65 0.60 15.36
N LYS A 46 37.06 -0.65 15.61
CA LYS A 46 38.28 -0.96 16.37
C LYS A 46 39.53 -0.47 15.65
N LEU A 47 39.63 -0.70 14.34
CA LEU A 47 40.78 -0.29 13.53
C LEU A 47 40.86 1.24 13.36
N GLU A 48 39.73 1.95 13.31
CA GLU A 48 39.71 3.41 13.26
C GLU A 48 40.23 4.03 14.56
N ILE A 49 39.83 3.49 15.71
CA ILE A 49 40.36 3.90 17.02
C ILE A 49 41.87 3.66 17.06
N GLU A 50 42.33 2.46 16.69
CA GLU A 50 43.75 2.13 16.68
C GLU A 50 44.55 3.01 15.70
N LYS A 51 43.97 3.33 14.53
CA LYS A 51 44.58 4.25 13.55
C LYS A 51 44.86 5.61 14.16
N GLU A 52 43.92 6.13 14.95
CA GLU A 52 44.06 7.43 15.62
C GLU A 52 45.12 7.36 16.72
N GLU A 53 45.14 6.29 17.52
CA GLU A 53 46.18 6.07 18.53
C GLU A 53 47.59 6.00 17.91
N VAL A 54 47.75 5.25 16.82
CA VAL A 54 49.02 5.18 16.06
C VAL A 54 49.39 6.55 15.51
N SER A 55 48.42 7.31 14.99
CA SER A 55 48.64 8.67 14.47
C SER A 55 49.18 9.61 15.56
N VAL A 56 48.57 9.58 16.75
CA VAL A 56 49.00 10.36 17.92
C VAL A 56 50.41 9.97 18.36
N GLN A 57 50.73 8.67 18.45
CA GLN A 57 52.05 8.19 18.85
C GLN A 57 53.13 8.57 17.83
N VAL A 58 52.84 8.45 16.52
CA VAL A 58 53.75 8.89 15.46
C VAL A 58 54.01 10.40 15.56
N LYS A 59 52.96 11.20 15.78
CA LYS A 59 53.09 12.65 15.96
C LYS A 59 53.96 13.00 17.17
N TYR A 60 53.74 12.33 18.30
CA TYR A 60 54.56 12.50 19.51
C TYR A 60 56.05 12.20 19.24
N LEU A 61 56.36 11.10 18.56
CA LEU A 61 57.75 10.77 18.21
C LEU A 61 58.38 11.80 17.27
N VAL A 62 57.61 12.33 16.30
CA VAL A 62 58.08 13.39 15.38
C VAL A 62 58.38 14.69 16.13
N GLU A 63 57.62 15.01 17.19
CA GLU A 63 57.79 16.23 17.98
C GLU A 63 58.90 16.12 19.03
N THR A 64 59.16 14.92 19.54
CA THR A 64 60.09 14.70 20.68
C THR A 64 61.47 14.17 20.31
N GLN A 65 61.62 13.52 19.15
CA GLN A 65 62.88 12.90 18.72
C GLN A 65 63.58 13.74 17.65
N ASP A 66 64.91 13.64 17.61
CA ASP A 66 65.70 14.34 16.60
C ASP A 66 65.46 13.78 15.18
N LYS A 67 65.34 14.67 14.19
CA LYS A 67 65.00 14.30 12.81
C LYS A 67 66.04 13.39 12.17
N SER A 68 67.31 13.51 12.55
CA SER A 68 68.37 12.64 12.01
C SER A 68 68.34 11.21 12.53
N THR A 69 67.72 10.95 13.69
CA THR A 69 67.65 9.61 14.30
C THR A 69 66.27 8.98 14.19
N LEU A 70 65.22 9.76 13.96
CA LEU A 70 63.82 9.32 13.88
C LEU A 70 63.60 8.13 12.94
N GLN A 71 64.20 8.14 11.74
CA GLN A 71 64.03 7.04 10.78
C GLN A 71 64.69 5.74 11.22
N SER A 72 65.67 5.79 12.12
CA SER A 72 66.36 4.63 12.66
C SER A 72 65.73 4.08 13.95
N LEU A 73 64.73 4.78 14.51
CA LEU A 73 64.03 4.33 15.71
C LEU A 73 63.11 3.13 15.37
N PRO A 74 63.30 1.97 16.04
CA PRO A 74 62.47 0.79 15.82
C PRO A 74 60.98 1.06 16.02
N ASP A 75 60.62 1.80 17.07
CA ASP A 75 59.22 2.13 17.41
C ASP A 75 58.57 3.01 16.34
N TYR A 76 59.31 3.97 15.77
CA TYR A 76 58.81 4.81 14.68
C TYR A 76 58.51 3.97 13.42
N GLN A 77 59.41 3.06 13.06
CA GLN A 77 59.21 2.16 11.93
C GLN A 77 58.04 1.18 12.18
N ALA A 78 57.94 0.63 13.40
CA ALA A 78 56.85 -0.26 13.80
C ALA A 78 55.49 0.44 13.69
N LEU A 79 55.36 1.66 14.22
CA LEU A 79 54.13 2.45 14.12
C LEU A 79 53.79 2.84 12.68
N ARG A 80 54.79 3.19 11.86
CA ARG A 80 54.59 3.46 10.43
C ARG A 80 54.14 2.21 9.67
N ASN A 81 54.66 1.04 10.01
CA ASN A 81 54.26 -0.23 9.42
C ASN A 81 52.84 -0.60 9.85
N ARG A 82 52.54 -0.50 11.14
CA ARG A 82 51.21 -0.75 11.68
C ARG A 82 50.16 0.18 11.08
N GLY A 83 50.46 1.48 11.00
CA GLY A 83 49.58 2.45 10.34
C GLY A 83 49.36 2.19 8.85
N ARG A 84 50.31 1.54 8.14
CA ARG A 84 50.09 1.07 6.76
C ARG A 84 49.21 -0.18 6.72
N GLU A 85 49.48 -1.15 7.60
CA GLU A 85 48.69 -2.38 7.71
C GLU A 85 47.22 -2.08 8.04
N ILE A 86 46.95 -1.21 9.02
CA ILE A 86 45.59 -0.77 9.39
C ILE A 86 44.88 -0.17 8.17
N ARG A 87 45.53 0.69 7.38
CA ARG A 87 44.92 1.25 6.15
C ARG A 87 44.59 0.18 5.11
N HIS A 88 45.46 -0.82 4.96
CA HIS A 88 45.19 -1.93 4.04
C HIS A 88 43.99 -2.76 4.51
N GLN A 89 43.89 -3.03 5.81
CA GLN A 89 42.74 -3.75 6.40
C GLN A 89 41.45 -2.95 6.24
N LEU A 90 41.45 -1.66 6.61
CA LEU A 90 40.30 -0.77 6.45
C LEU A 90 39.82 -0.69 5.00
N ASN A 91 40.72 -0.55 4.03
CA ASN A 91 40.34 -0.52 2.61
C ASN A 91 39.62 -1.80 2.17
N SER A 92 40.02 -2.96 2.69
CA SER A 92 39.33 -4.23 2.41
C SER A 92 37.98 -4.30 3.11
N LEU A 93 37.92 -3.87 4.37
CA LEU A 93 36.70 -3.94 5.17
C LEU A 93 35.62 -2.96 4.69
N TYR A 94 35.97 -1.75 4.24
CA TYR A 94 34.99 -0.81 3.68
C TYR A 94 34.35 -1.35 2.38
N LEU A 95 35.12 -2.07 1.56
CA LEU A 95 34.56 -2.74 0.37
C LEU A 95 33.63 -3.88 0.78
N GLU A 96 34.04 -4.70 1.75
CA GLU A 96 33.22 -5.79 2.27
C GLU A 96 31.94 -5.26 2.93
N GLU A 97 32.01 -4.18 3.71
CA GLU A 97 30.86 -3.52 4.33
C GLU A 97 29.84 -3.10 3.27
N LEU A 98 30.28 -2.42 2.21
CA LEU A 98 29.42 -1.97 1.12
C LEU A 98 28.72 -3.14 0.41
N GLU A 99 29.44 -4.21 0.10
CA GLU A 99 28.90 -5.40 -0.54
C GLU A 99 27.89 -6.14 0.36
N LEU A 100 28.19 -6.23 1.66
CA LEU A 100 27.32 -6.86 2.65
C LEU A 100 26.06 -6.05 2.89
N ASP A 101 26.16 -4.72 2.95
CA ASP A 101 25.04 -3.81 3.15
C ASP A 101 24.03 -3.91 1.99
N GLU A 102 24.52 -3.81 0.74
CA GLU A 102 23.67 -3.97 -0.44
C GLU A 102 23.03 -5.37 -0.47
N LYS A 103 23.82 -6.42 -0.27
CA LYS A 103 23.33 -7.81 -0.25
C LYS A 103 22.26 -8.02 0.84
N TYR A 104 22.48 -7.43 2.01
CA TYR A 104 21.55 -7.49 3.13
C TYR A 104 20.23 -6.82 2.76
N TYR A 105 20.23 -5.54 2.37
CA TYR A 105 19.00 -4.79 2.11
C TYR A 105 18.20 -5.34 0.90
N LEU A 106 18.87 -5.78 -0.17
CA LEU A 106 18.20 -6.37 -1.35
C LEU A 106 17.39 -7.64 -1.02
N LYS A 107 17.71 -8.33 0.07
CA LYS A 107 16.97 -9.49 0.57
C LYS A 107 16.06 -9.15 1.76
N ALA A 108 16.58 -8.45 2.75
CA ALA A 108 15.85 -8.13 3.98
C ALA A 108 14.61 -7.27 3.71
N LEU A 109 14.66 -6.35 2.76
CA LEU A 109 13.50 -5.53 2.39
C LEU A 109 12.35 -6.37 1.80
N LYS A 110 12.61 -7.58 1.30
CA LYS A 110 11.57 -8.48 0.77
C LYS A 110 10.90 -9.32 1.86
N LEU A 111 11.35 -9.24 3.11
CA LEU A 111 10.64 -9.86 4.22
C LEU A 111 9.28 -9.16 4.42
N PRO A 112 8.21 -9.93 4.68
CA PRO A 112 6.92 -9.35 5.04
C PRO A 112 6.96 -8.82 6.48
N ASN A 113 5.89 -8.13 6.86
CA ASN A 113 5.60 -7.83 8.24
C ASN A 113 5.33 -9.12 9.05
N TRP A 114 5.38 -9.01 10.38
CA TRP A 114 4.86 -10.03 11.29
C TRP A 114 3.37 -10.26 11.05
N THR A 115 2.85 -11.35 11.58
CA THR A 115 1.46 -11.79 11.39
C THR A 115 0.72 -11.77 12.72
N HIS A 116 -0.46 -11.15 12.75
CA HIS A 116 -1.27 -11.16 13.97
C HIS A 116 -1.66 -12.60 14.35
N PRO A 117 -1.57 -13.01 15.64
CA PRO A 117 -1.80 -14.40 16.07
C PRO A 117 -3.15 -14.99 15.64
N ASP A 118 -4.20 -14.16 15.61
CA ASP A 118 -5.55 -14.59 15.24
C ASP A 118 -5.84 -14.63 13.73
N VAL A 119 -4.84 -14.39 12.87
CA VAL A 119 -5.03 -14.44 11.40
C VAL A 119 -5.32 -15.88 10.97
N PRO A 120 -6.36 -16.15 10.17
CA PRO A 120 -6.61 -17.48 9.64
C PRO A 120 -5.44 -17.96 8.76
N VAL A 121 -5.03 -19.22 8.91
CA VAL A 121 -3.93 -19.77 8.11
C VAL A 121 -4.44 -20.33 6.80
N GLY A 122 -3.91 -19.88 5.67
CA GLY A 122 -4.24 -20.46 4.36
C GLY A 122 -4.33 -19.46 3.20
N ASP A 123 -4.90 -19.93 2.10
CA ASP A 123 -5.25 -19.11 0.93
C ASP A 123 -6.60 -18.39 1.14
N GLU A 124 -7.01 -17.55 0.20
CA GLU A 124 -8.28 -16.79 0.21
C GLU A 124 -9.51 -17.61 0.63
N SER A 125 -9.57 -18.92 0.33
CA SER A 125 -10.70 -19.77 0.73
C SER A 125 -10.82 -19.97 2.25
N GLN A 126 -9.75 -19.70 3.00
CA GLN A 126 -9.69 -19.77 4.46
C GLN A 126 -10.05 -18.44 5.14
N ALA A 127 -10.44 -17.41 4.36
CA ALA A 127 -10.95 -16.16 4.93
C ALA A 127 -12.13 -16.44 5.88
N ARG A 128 -12.03 -15.94 7.12
CA ARG A 128 -13.05 -16.16 8.13
C ARG A 128 -14.13 -15.09 8.02
N VAL A 129 -15.39 -15.50 7.87
CA VAL A 129 -16.52 -14.58 7.95
C VAL A 129 -16.66 -14.10 9.39
N VAL A 130 -16.45 -12.80 9.61
CA VAL A 130 -16.60 -12.16 10.92
C VAL A 130 -18.07 -11.80 11.15
N GLU A 131 -18.72 -11.26 10.13
CA GLU A 131 -20.09 -10.75 10.22
C GLU A 131 -20.74 -10.70 8.84
N VAL A 132 -22.07 -10.77 8.80
CA VAL A 132 -22.90 -10.58 7.60
C VAL A 132 -24.00 -9.57 7.94
N MET A 133 -24.17 -8.55 7.09
CA MET A 133 -25.06 -7.42 7.33
C MET A 133 -26.08 -7.27 6.21
N GLY A 134 -27.34 -7.00 6.58
CA GLY A 134 -28.46 -6.88 5.65
C GLY A 134 -28.90 -8.21 5.06
N GLU A 135 -29.76 -8.15 4.04
CA GLU A 135 -30.30 -9.32 3.34
C GLU A 135 -30.12 -9.18 1.83
N LYS A 136 -29.98 -10.31 1.12
CA LYS A 136 -29.94 -10.29 -0.35
C LYS A 136 -31.25 -9.68 -0.89
N PRO A 137 -31.18 -8.68 -1.79
CA PRO A 137 -32.38 -8.14 -2.42
C PRO A 137 -33.14 -9.24 -3.17
N ALA A 138 -34.46 -9.27 -2.99
CA ALA A 138 -35.35 -10.19 -3.69
C ALA A 138 -35.90 -9.53 -4.96
N PHE A 139 -35.86 -10.26 -6.08
CA PHE A 139 -36.37 -9.82 -7.37
C PHE A 139 -37.35 -10.86 -7.92
N ASP A 140 -38.49 -10.41 -8.44
CA ASP A 140 -39.48 -11.20 -9.17
C ASP A 140 -39.28 -11.14 -10.69
N PHE A 141 -38.16 -10.57 -11.13
CA PHE A 141 -37.72 -10.47 -12.52
C PHE A 141 -36.26 -10.92 -12.69
N LYS A 142 -35.84 -11.11 -13.95
CA LYS A 142 -34.46 -11.48 -14.26
C LYS A 142 -33.53 -10.30 -13.99
N VAL A 143 -32.67 -10.46 -13.00
CA VAL A 143 -31.63 -9.50 -12.61
C VAL A 143 -30.64 -9.28 -13.75
N LYS A 144 -30.36 -8.02 -14.09
CA LYS A 144 -29.33 -7.60 -15.05
C LYS A 144 -28.02 -7.31 -14.34
N GLY A 145 -26.91 -7.47 -15.07
CA GLY A 145 -25.59 -7.02 -14.62
C GLY A 145 -25.42 -5.50 -14.78
N HIS A 146 -24.56 -4.89 -13.97
CA HIS A 146 -24.33 -3.45 -13.96
C HIS A 146 -23.97 -2.86 -15.33
N LEU A 147 -23.27 -3.59 -16.19
CA LEU A 147 -22.91 -3.08 -17.52
C LEU A 147 -24.13 -2.99 -18.45
N GLU A 148 -25.02 -3.99 -18.40
CA GLU A 148 -26.27 -3.95 -19.17
C GLU A 148 -27.17 -2.80 -18.70
N ILE A 149 -27.32 -2.66 -17.38
CA ILE A 149 -28.05 -1.55 -16.75
C ILE A 149 -27.42 -0.20 -17.16
N GLY A 150 -26.09 -0.11 -17.07
CA GLY A 150 -25.33 1.09 -17.35
C GLY A 150 -25.42 1.53 -18.82
N GLU A 151 -25.46 0.57 -19.74
CA GLU A 151 -25.65 0.83 -21.18
C GLU A 151 -27.10 1.22 -21.51
N ASP A 152 -28.10 0.54 -20.92
CA ASP A 152 -29.53 0.83 -21.13
C ASP A 152 -29.94 2.24 -20.66
N LEU A 153 -29.24 2.75 -19.63
CA LEU A 153 -29.40 4.08 -19.06
C LEU A 153 -28.40 5.11 -19.64
N ASP A 154 -27.49 4.70 -20.53
CA ASP A 154 -26.38 5.52 -21.08
C ASP A 154 -25.56 6.23 -19.99
N ILE A 155 -25.33 5.55 -18.87
CA ILE A 155 -24.55 6.05 -17.72
C ILE A 155 -23.16 5.42 -17.62
N VAL A 156 -22.94 4.26 -18.26
CA VAL A 156 -21.63 3.60 -18.39
C VAL A 156 -21.38 3.28 -19.86
N ARG A 157 -20.18 3.63 -20.35
CA ARG A 157 -19.74 3.25 -21.70
C ARG A 157 -18.39 2.56 -21.65
N GLN A 158 -18.33 1.35 -22.20
CA GLN A 158 -17.08 0.63 -22.51
C GLN A 158 -16.93 0.25 -23.99
N ARG A 159 -18.03 0.28 -24.75
CA ARG A 159 -18.02 -0.10 -26.17
C ARG A 159 -17.19 0.87 -27.00
N ARG A 160 -16.40 0.28 -27.91
CA ARG A 160 -15.59 0.97 -28.93
C ARG A 160 -14.55 1.92 -28.35
N LEU A 161 -13.91 1.52 -27.25
CA LEU A 161 -12.85 2.30 -26.59
C LEU A 161 -11.44 1.76 -26.82
N SER A 162 -11.27 0.60 -27.47
CA SER A 162 -9.96 -0.05 -27.65
C SER A 162 -8.89 0.87 -28.25
N HIS A 163 -9.24 1.67 -29.26
CA HIS A 163 -8.33 2.62 -29.91
C HIS A 163 -8.44 4.06 -29.38
N ILE A 164 -9.22 4.27 -28.31
CA ILE A 164 -9.37 5.57 -27.64
C ILE A 164 -8.58 5.54 -26.33
N SER A 165 -8.95 4.64 -25.44
CA SER A 165 -8.44 4.56 -24.06
C SER A 165 -8.05 3.14 -23.67
N GLY A 166 -8.09 2.18 -24.60
CA GLY A 166 -7.70 0.79 -24.36
C GLY A 166 -8.80 -0.06 -23.70
N HIS A 167 -8.47 -1.33 -23.46
CA HIS A 167 -9.36 -2.28 -22.79
C HIS A 167 -9.59 -1.89 -21.32
N ARG A 168 -10.72 -2.32 -20.73
CA ARG A 168 -11.10 -2.05 -19.32
C ARG A 168 -11.13 -0.57 -18.91
N SER A 169 -11.06 0.35 -19.87
CA SER A 169 -11.37 1.76 -19.68
C SER A 169 -12.89 1.97 -19.77
N TYR A 170 -13.38 3.05 -19.19
CA TYR A 170 -14.81 3.36 -19.19
C TYR A 170 -15.05 4.87 -19.14
N TYR A 171 -16.24 5.28 -19.56
CA TYR A 171 -16.80 6.59 -19.26
C TYR A 171 -18.01 6.43 -18.35
N LEU A 172 -18.13 7.35 -17.39
CA LEU A 172 -19.38 7.59 -16.66
C LEU A 172 -20.04 8.84 -17.22
N ARG A 173 -21.36 8.80 -17.42
CA ARG A 173 -22.13 9.90 -18.02
C ARG A 173 -23.42 10.14 -17.25
N GLY A 174 -23.87 11.40 -17.22
CA GLY A 174 -25.15 11.78 -16.61
C GLY A 174 -25.24 11.27 -15.17
N ALA A 175 -26.28 10.49 -14.86
CA ALA A 175 -26.47 9.93 -13.53
C ALA A 175 -25.33 9.01 -13.06
N GLY A 176 -24.59 8.35 -13.96
CA GLY A 176 -23.40 7.57 -13.58
C GLY A 176 -22.26 8.43 -13.06
N ALA A 177 -22.04 9.60 -13.69
CA ALA A 177 -21.05 10.57 -13.21
C ALA A 177 -21.52 11.21 -11.89
N MET A 178 -22.82 11.55 -11.79
CA MET A 178 -23.40 12.07 -10.56
C MET A 178 -23.30 11.06 -9.40
N LEU A 179 -23.49 9.77 -9.65
CA LEU A 179 -23.29 8.72 -8.64
C LEU A 179 -21.84 8.64 -8.16
N GLN A 180 -20.85 8.75 -9.05
CA GLN A 180 -19.45 8.82 -8.65
C GLN A 180 -19.19 10.04 -7.75
N HIS A 181 -19.64 11.22 -8.15
CA HIS A 181 -19.50 12.44 -7.35
C HIS A 181 -20.21 12.32 -6.00
N ALA A 182 -21.42 11.74 -5.99
CA ALA A 182 -22.21 11.52 -4.79
C ALA A 182 -21.50 10.59 -3.81
N LEU A 183 -20.99 9.44 -4.28
CA LEU A 183 -20.24 8.49 -3.47
C LEU A 183 -19.01 9.14 -2.82
N VAL A 184 -18.20 9.84 -3.62
CA VAL A 184 -17.00 10.52 -3.12
C VAL A 184 -17.37 11.60 -2.10
N GLN A 185 -18.31 12.48 -2.44
CA GLN A 185 -18.68 13.59 -1.57
C GLN A 185 -19.29 13.09 -0.26
N PHE A 186 -20.22 12.12 -0.32
CA PHE A 186 -20.81 11.47 0.85
C PHE A 186 -19.73 10.92 1.79
N THR A 187 -18.84 10.08 1.25
CA THR A 187 -17.78 9.44 2.05
C THR A 187 -16.82 10.44 2.66
N VAL A 188 -16.30 11.40 1.88
CA VAL A 188 -15.38 12.44 2.41
C VAL A 188 -16.09 13.29 3.47
N SER A 189 -17.35 13.69 3.22
CA SER A 189 -18.10 14.52 4.17
C SER A 189 -18.38 13.78 5.48
N LYS A 190 -18.64 12.46 5.43
CA LYS A 190 -18.80 11.63 6.62
C LYS A 190 -17.48 11.56 7.42
N LEU A 191 -16.37 11.27 6.76
CA LEU A 191 -15.06 11.13 7.44
C LEU A 191 -14.57 12.45 8.03
N VAL A 192 -14.72 13.57 7.32
CA VAL A 192 -14.37 14.91 7.85
C VAL A 192 -15.20 15.24 9.10
N LYS A 193 -16.48 14.88 9.14
CA LYS A 193 -17.31 15.03 10.36
C LYS A 193 -16.85 14.16 11.52
N GLN A 194 -16.14 13.06 11.24
CA GLN A 194 -15.50 12.18 12.23
C GLN A 194 -14.09 12.64 12.61
N GLY A 195 -13.67 13.83 12.18
CA GLY A 195 -12.38 14.42 12.55
C GLY A 195 -11.20 14.02 11.64
N PHE A 196 -11.46 13.37 10.50
CA PHE A 196 -10.41 13.12 9.52
C PHE A 196 -9.96 14.42 8.84
N ILE A 197 -8.66 14.58 8.70
CA ILE A 197 -8.02 15.69 8.01
C ILE A 197 -8.07 15.40 6.49
N PRO A 198 -8.75 16.23 5.68
CA PRO A 198 -8.79 16.02 4.24
C PRO A 198 -7.44 16.39 3.61
N MET A 199 -6.93 15.54 2.72
CA MET A 199 -5.71 15.77 1.96
C MET A 199 -5.94 15.61 0.45
N ALA A 200 -5.17 16.37 -0.32
CA ALA A 200 -4.95 16.15 -1.74
C ALA A 200 -3.46 15.86 -1.94
N VAL A 201 -3.14 14.73 -2.56
CA VAL A 201 -1.75 14.26 -2.73
C VAL A 201 -1.38 14.20 -4.22
N PRO A 202 -0.09 14.24 -4.58
CA PRO A 202 0.35 13.97 -5.94
C PRO A 202 -0.01 12.54 -6.37
N ASP A 203 -0.48 12.36 -7.63
CA ASP A 203 -0.72 11.03 -8.20
C ASP A 203 0.56 10.40 -8.80
N LEU A 204 1.57 11.23 -9.09
CA LEU A 204 2.88 10.83 -9.60
C LEU A 204 3.91 10.90 -8.48
N LEU A 205 4.48 9.75 -8.11
CA LEU A 205 5.47 9.63 -7.03
C LEU A 205 6.70 8.84 -7.49
N ARG A 206 7.79 9.00 -6.74
CA ARG A 206 9.02 8.21 -6.91
C ARG A 206 8.84 6.77 -6.47
N GLY A 207 9.53 5.84 -7.12
CA GLY A 207 9.45 4.40 -6.83
C GLY A 207 9.80 4.05 -5.38
N ALA A 208 10.66 4.84 -4.74
CA ALA A 208 11.03 4.64 -3.33
C ALA A 208 9.82 4.68 -2.38
N VAL A 209 8.81 5.52 -2.65
CA VAL A 209 7.61 5.63 -1.80
C VAL A 209 6.76 4.36 -1.92
N PHE A 210 6.64 3.80 -3.12
CA PHE A 210 5.94 2.53 -3.34
C PHE A 210 6.62 1.38 -2.61
N GLU A 211 7.94 1.26 -2.73
CA GLU A 211 8.75 0.24 -2.04
C GLU A 211 8.63 0.36 -0.52
N GLY A 212 8.60 1.59 0.00
CA GLY A 212 8.36 1.85 1.41
C GLY A 212 6.96 1.44 1.90
N CYS A 213 5.94 1.55 1.04
CA CYS A 213 4.61 1.02 1.31
C CYS A 213 4.51 -0.52 1.18
N GLY A 214 5.58 -1.21 0.76
CA GLY A 214 5.56 -2.66 0.50
C GLY A 214 4.98 -3.03 -0.87
N MET A 215 4.90 -2.07 -1.79
CA MET A 215 4.51 -2.28 -3.18
C MET A 215 5.76 -2.46 -4.05
N GLN A 216 5.65 -3.25 -5.13
CA GLN A 216 6.80 -3.58 -5.98
C GLN A 216 6.67 -2.89 -7.35
N PRO A 217 7.11 -1.62 -7.50
CA PRO A 217 6.95 -0.88 -8.77
C PRO A 217 7.72 -1.48 -9.94
N ASN A 218 8.79 -2.24 -9.65
CA ASN A 218 9.68 -2.86 -10.64
C ASN A 218 9.50 -4.39 -10.76
N ALA A 219 8.44 -4.95 -10.17
CA ALA A 219 8.13 -6.37 -10.37
C ALA A 219 7.85 -6.67 -11.86
N VAL A 220 8.04 -7.91 -12.28
CA VAL A 220 7.68 -8.35 -13.64
C VAL A 220 6.74 -9.55 -13.53
N PRO A 221 5.43 -9.36 -13.82
CA PRO A 221 4.76 -8.11 -14.20
C PRO A 221 4.53 -7.16 -13.00
N SER A 222 4.61 -5.84 -13.23
CA SER A 222 4.39 -4.81 -12.19
C SER A 222 2.92 -4.39 -12.15
N PRO A 223 2.32 -4.19 -10.95
CA PRO A 223 0.99 -3.59 -10.80
C PRO A 223 0.97 -2.07 -11.06
N VAL A 224 2.13 -1.42 -11.22
CA VAL A 224 2.31 0.04 -11.28
C VAL A 224 2.59 0.51 -12.70
N TYR A 225 1.94 1.61 -13.11
CA TYR A 225 2.29 2.30 -14.36
C TYR A 225 3.45 3.26 -14.12
N ASN A 226 4.48 3.15 -14.95
CA ASN A 226 5.63 4.06 -14.94
C ASN A 226 5.54 5.01 -16.14
N ILE A 227 5.93 6.27 -15.94
CA ILE A 227 6.13 7.20 -17.03
C ILE A 227 7.38 6.77 -17.82
N ASP A 228 7.42 7.07 -19.13
CA ASP A 228 8.54 6.72 -20.02
C ASP A 228 9.90 7.12 -19.40
N PRO A 229 10.71 6.14 -18.96
CA PRO A 229 11.94 6.41 -18.21
C PRO A 229 13.02 7.03 -19.09
N SER A 230 12.89 6.98 -20.42
CA SER A 230 13.80 7.68 -21.33
C SER A 230 13.56 9.20 -21.38
N ARG A 231 12.42 9.66 -20.83
CA ARG A 231 11.99 11.07 -20.84
C ARG A 231 11.83 11.66 -19.44
N PHE A 232 11.31 10.86 -18.51
CA PHE A 232 11.04 11.29 -17.15
C PHE A 232 11.56 10.25 -16.18
N GLU A 233 12.56 10.64 -15.40
CA GLU A 233 13.21 9.77 -14.43
C GLU A 233 12.29 9.52 -13.22
N ASP A 234 12.07 8.25 -12.89
CA ASP A 234 11.49 7.80 -11.61
C ASP A 234 10.14 8.45 -11.26
N LEU A 235 9.19 8.39 -12.20
CA LEU A 235 7.80 8.80 -11.97
C LEU A 235 6.83 7.64 -12.22
N CYS A 236 6.06 7.32 -11.18
CA CYS A 236 5.12 6.21 -11.15
C CYS A 236 3.72 6.72 -10.77
N LEU A 237 2.66 6.19 -11.40
CA LEU A 237 1.28 6.50 -11.06
C LEU A 237 0.78 5.62 -9.90
N ALA A 238 0.21 6.24 -8.88
CA ALA A 238 -0.25 5.53 -7.69
C ALA A 238 -1.54 4.70 -7.94
N GLY A 239 -1.57 3.47 -7.42
CA GLY A 239 -2.77 2.61 -7.41
C GLY A 239 -3.72 2.83 -6.22
N THR A 240 -3.38 3.79 -5.36
CA THR A 240 -4.09 4.22 -4.14
C THR A 240 -3.44 5.52 -3.62
N SER A 241 -4.22 6.43 -3.01
CA SER A 241 -3.67 7.61 -2.32
C SER A 241 -2.85 7.26 -1.08
N GLU A 242 -2.89 6.02 -0.59
CA GLU A 242 -2.00 5.52 0.48
C GLU A 242 -0.53 5.87 0.20
N VAL A 243 -0.06 5.70 -1.04
CA VAL A 243 1.34 6.00 -1.42
C VAL A 243 1.64 7.50 -1.25
N GLY A 244 0.73 8.36 -1.71
CA GLY A 244 0.88 9.81 -1.58
C GLY A 244 0.81 10.28 -0.13
N ILE A 245 -0.04 9.68 0.69
CA ILE A 245 -0.16 10.01 2.12
C ILE A 245 1.07 9.51 2.89
N ALA A 246 1.54 8.28 2.64
CA ALA A 246 2.76 7.77 3.25
C ALA A 246 3.99 8.64 2.88
N GLY A 247 4.07 9.08 1.62
CA GLY A 247 5.09 10.02 1.17
C GLY A 247 5.03 11.40 1.83
N TYR A 248 3.86 11.84 2.30
CA TYR A 248 3.74 13.08 3.09
C TYR A 248 4.39 12.95 4.47
N PHE A 249 4.33 11.77 5.09
CA PHE A 249 4.94 11.51 6.40
C PHE A 249 6.40 11.03 6.32
N MET A 250 6.89 10.69 5.12
CA MET A 250 8.25 10.18 4.92
C MET A 250 9.30 11.16 5.45
N ASP A 251 10.26 10.67 6.24
CA ASP A 251 11.33 11.45 6.89
C ASP A 251 10.87 12.57 7.83
N HIS A 252 9.64 12.47 8.37
CA HIS A 252 9.08 13.45 9.30
C HIS A 252 8.56 12.80 10.58
N ALA A 253 8.47 13.62 11.64
CA ALA A 253 7.94 13.22 12.94
C ALA A 253 6.64 13.95 13.27
N VAL A 254 5.68 13.24 13.86
CA VAL A 254 4.41 13.77 14.39
C VAL A 254 4.54 14.02 15.90
N ASN A 255 3.81 15.00 16.44
CA ASN A 255 3.76 15.20 17.90
C ASN A 255 2.88 14.13 18.55
N LEU A 256 3.22 13.69 19.77
CA LEU A 256 2.42 12.71 20.51
C LEU A 256 0.96 13.13 20.69
N GLU A 257 0.74 14.43 20.94
CA GLU A 257 -0.59 15.00 21.21
C GLU A 257 -1.52 15.01 20.00
N ASP A 258 -0.96 14.91 18.79
CA ASP A 258 -1.71 14.85 17.54
C ASP A 258 -2.13 13.41 17.19
N LEU A 259 -1.64 12.40 17.92
CA LEU A 259 -1.89 10.99 17.63
C LEU A 259 -3.20 10.49 18.29
N PRO A 260 -3.97 9.63 17.60
CA PRO A 260 -3.77 9.20 16.22
C PRO A 260 -4.18 10.27 15.20
N VAL A 261 -3.30 10.54 14.23
CA VAL A 261 -3.59 11.38 13.05
C VAL A 261 -4.43 10.56 12.08
N ARG A 262 -5.59 11.09 11.71
CA ARG A 262 -6.52 10.48 10.76
C ARG A 262 -6.64 11.35 9.54
N THR A 263 -6.34 10.79 8.37
CA THR A 263 -6.37 11.49 7.08
C THR A 263 -7.35 10.83 6.14
N VAL A 264 -8.09 11.63 5.39
CA VAL A 264 -8.92 11.18 4.27
C VAL A 264 -8.43 11.79 2.96
N CYS A 265 -8.31 11.00 1.91
CA CYS A 265 -7.91 11.50 0.58
C CYS A 265 -8.76 10.85 -0.52
N SER A 266 -9.26 11.67 -1.45
CA SER A 266 -9.85 11.20 -2.70
C SER A 266 -8.85 11.38 -3.83
N SER A 267 -8.56 10.32 -4.58
CA SER A 267 -7.58 10.35 -5.68
C SER A 267 -8.02 9.48 -6.86
N THR A 268 -7.34 9.67 -8.00
CA THR A 268 -7.46 8.76 -9.14
C THR A 268 -6.39 7.69 -9.02
N CYS A 269 -6.81 6.43 -8.94
CA CYS A 269 -5.96 5.27 -8.81
C CYS A 269 -5.69 4.64 -10.18
N TYR A 270 -4.45 4.22 -10.43
CA TYR A 270 -4.02 3.57 -11.67
C TYR A 270 -3.40 2.20 -11.37
N ARG A 271 -3.90 1.14 -12.03
CA ARG A 271 -3.39 -0.24 -11.87
C ARG A 271 -3.23 -0.93 -13.23
N THR A 272 -2.10 -1.57 -13.45
CA THR A 272 -1.82 -2.27 -14.72
C THR A 272 -2.66 -3.53 -14.89
N GLU A 273 -3.11 -4.16 -13.79
CA GLU A 273 -3.97 -5.35 -13.79
C GLU A 273 -3.54 -6.40 -14.84
N THR A 274 -2.25 -6.74 -14.86
CA THR A 274 -1.58 -7.45 -15.97
C THR A 274 -2.12 -8.85 -16.26
N ASP A 275 -2.92 -9.45 -15.37
CA ASP A 275 -3.74 -10.62 -15.70
C ASP A 275 -4.94 -10.18 -16.56
N THR A 276 -4.73 -10.16 -17.89
CA THR A 276 -5.71 -9.69 -18.88
C THR A 276 -6.83 -10.69 -19.18
N GLY A 277 -6.75 -11.93 -18.66
CA GLY A 277 -7.71 -12.99 -18.99
C GLY A 277 -9.03 -12.93 -18.20
N LYS A 278 -9.03 -12.28 -17.03
CA LYS A 278 -10.19 -12.21 -16.13
C LYS A 278 -10.87 -10.84 -16.22
N GLU A 279 -12.20 -10.83 -16.31
CA GLU A 279 -13.06 -9.62 -16.30
C GLU A 279 -12.76 -8.61 -17.44
N PRO A 280 -12.90 -9.00 -18.72
CA PRO A 280 -12.61 -8.10 -19.85
C PRO A 280 -13.61 -6.95 -20.02
N TRP A 281 -14.80 -7.07 -19.43
CA TRP A 281 -15.90 -6.10 -19.47
C TRP A 281 -16.47 -5.88 -18.07
N GLY A 282 -17.15 -4.76 -17.87
CA GLY A 282 -17.65 -4.32 -16.58
C GLY A 282 -16.61 -3.53 -15.79
N LEU A 283 -17.00 -3.13 -14.57
CA LEU A 283 -16.23 -2.23 -13.71
C LEU A 283 -15.49 -2.95 -12.58
N TYR A 284 -15.51 -4.29 -12.54
CA TYR A 284 -15.02 -5.05 -11.38
C TYR A 284 -13.49 -5.00 -11.24
N ARG A 285 -12.80 -4.98 -12.38
CA ARG A 285 -11.35 -4.80 -12.50
C ARG A 285 -11.06 -3.87 -13.67
N VAL A 286 -10.54 -2.68 -13.37
CA VAL A 286 -10.32 -1.59 -14.33
C VAL A 286 -8.97 -0.95 -14.10
N HIS A 287 -8.43 -0.27 -15.11
CA HIS A 287 -7.09 0.33 -15.03
C HIS A 287 -7.04 1.67 -14.30
N GLN A 288 -8.17 2.37 -14.25
CA GLN A 288 -8.29 3.71 -13.67
C GLN A 288 -9.58 3.78 -12.88
N PHE A 289 -9.56 4.32 -11.66
CA PHE A 289 -10.76 4.55 -10.87
C PHE A 289 -10.57 5.59 -9.78
N THR A 290 -11.66 6.16 -9.28
CA THR A 290 -11.61 7.06 -8.11
C THR A 290 -11.80 6.26 -6.82
N LYS A 291 -10.98 6.57 -5.81
CA LYS A 291 -11.06 5.97 -4.48
C LYS A 291 -10.94 7.03 -3.39
N VAL A 292 -11.74 6.89 -2.33
CA VAL A 292 -11.56 7.60 -1.07
C VAL A 292 -10.86 6.69 -0.08
N GLU A 293 -9.70 7.12 0.41
CA GLU A 293 -8.82 6.40 1.32
C GLU A 293 -8.82 7.02 2.70
N MET A 294 -8.84 6.17 3.73
CA MET A 294 -8.48 6.49 5.10
C MET A 294 -7.04 6.06 5.35
N PHE A 295 -6.27 6.93 6.00
CA PHE A 295 -4.92 6.64 6.43
C PHE A 295 -4.73 7.15 7.86
N GLY A 296 -4.07 6.35 8.69
CA GLY A 296 -3.87 6.59 10.09
C GLY A 296 -2.40 6.49 10.45
N VAL A 297 -1.90 7.47 11.21
CA VAL A 297 -0.60 7.40 11.89
C VAL A 297 -0.87 7.44 13.38
N THR A 298 -0.38 6.44 14.12
CA THR A 298 -0.63 6.33 15.56
C THR A 298 0.63 5.93 16.31
N ALA A 299 0.61 6.14 17.63
CA ALA A 299 1.68 5.75 18.52
C ALA A 299 1.77 4.22 18.63
N ALA A 300 2.85 3.74 19.24
CA ALA A 300 3.05 2.34 19.58
C ALA A 300 3.48 2.21 21.06
N GLU A 301 2.91 3.03 21.96
CA GLU A 301 3.30 3.04 23.38
C GLU A 301 2.90 1.73 24.08
N SER A 302 1.67 1.26 23.86
CA SER A 302 1.13 0.03 24.46
C SER A 302 1.15 -1.17 23.50
N GLY A 303 1.15 -0.91 22.19
CA GLY A 303 1.03 -1.92 21.15
C GLY A 303 -0.41 -2.12 20.65
N GLU A 304 -1.39 -1.53 21.33
CA GLU A 304 -2.82 -1.69 21.04
C GLU A 304 -3.39 -0.55 20.18
N GLU A 305 -2.72 0.60 20.10
CA GLU A 305 -3.24 1.82 19.47
C GLU A 305 -3.57 1.59 17.98
N SER A 306 -2.69 0.88 17.27
CA SER A 306 -2.89 0.54 15.86
C SER A 306 -3.98 -0.49 15.61
N ALA A 307 -4.20 -1.41 16.56
CA ALA A 307 -5.30 -2.36 16.49
C ALA A 307 -6.63 -1.64 16.72
N ALA A 308 -6.71 -0.76 17.71
CA ALA A 308 -7.90 0.07 17.95
C ALA A 308 -8.24 0.96 16.75
N LEU A 309 -7.23 1.55 16.09
CA LEU A 309 -7.44 2.38 14.90
C LEU A 309 -7.90 1.55 13.68
N LEU A 310 -7.43 0.31 13.53
CA LEU A 310 -7.93 -0.60 12.50
C LEU A 310 -9.41 -0.94 12.72
N GLU A 311 -9.80 -1.26 13.95
CA GLU A 311 -11.20 -1.54 14.29
C GLU A 311 -12.09 -0.31 14.09
N GLU A 312 -11.60 0.90 14.37
CA GLU A 312 -12.28 2.16 14.05
C GLU A 312 -12.51 2.31 12.53
N PHE A 313 -11.47 2.08 11.72
CA PHE A 313 -11.60 2.17 10.26
C PHE A 313 -12.57 1.12 9.72
N LEU A 314 -12.53 -0.11 10.23
CA LEU A 314 -13.48 -1.17 9.86
C LEU A 314 -14.92 -0.78 10.21
N ALA A 315 -15.15 -0.20 11.40
CA ALA A 315 -16.47 0.27 11.81
C ALA A 315 -17.00 1.36 10.85
N LEU A 316 -16.17 2.32 10.45
CA LEU A 316 -16.54 3.37 9.49
C LEU A 316 -16.88 2.80 8.11
N GLN A 317 -16.15 1.79 7.65
CA GLN A 317 -16.45 1.11 6.37
C GLN A 317 -17.79 0.38 6.43
N LYS A 318 -18.08 -0.30 7.55
CA LYS A 318 -19.38 -0.94 7.79
C LYS A 318 -20.52 0.08 7.80
N GLU A 319 -20.34 1.21 8.48
CA GLU A 319 -21.33 2.30 8.50
C GLU A 319 -21.61 2.82 7.08
N ILE A 320 -20.57 3.09 6.29
CA ILE A 320 -20.70 3.52 4.89
C ILE A 320 -21.52 2.50 4.08
N CYS A 321 -21.19 1.21 4.19
CA CYS A 321 -21.91 0.15 3.46
C CYS A 321 -23.37 0.04 3.89
N SER A 322 -23.64 0.11 5.20
CA SER A 322 -24.98 0.05 5.78
C SER A 322 -25.84 1.27 5.40
N GLU A 323 -25.29 2.48 5.44
CA GLU A 323 -25.99 3.71 5.03
C GLU A 323 -26.32 3.73 3.54
N LEU A 324 -25.49 3.07 2.71
CA LEU A 324 -25.77 2.84 1.29
C LEU A 324 -26.81 1.73 1.04
N GLY A 325 -27.25 1.02 2.08
CA GLY A 325 -28.22 -0.06 1.99
C GLY A 325 -27.68 -1.32 1.31
N LEU A 326 -26.37 -1.56 1.37
CA LEU A 326 -25.75 -2.73 0.76
C LEU A 326 -25.87 -3.96 1.67
N HIS A 327 -26.07 -5.12 1.07
CA HIS A 327 -25.85 -6.40 1.74
C HIS A 327 -24.39 -6.82 1.59
N TYR A 328 -23.69 -7.01 2.69
CA TYR A 328 -22.25 -7.29 2.68
C TYR A 328 -21.85 -8.26 3.80
N LYS A 329 -20.62 -8.76 3.70
CA LYS A 329 -19.96 -9.54 4.75
C LYS A 329 -18.57 -8.99 5.02
N VAL A 330 -18.12 -9.13 6.26
CA VAL A 330 -16.77 -8.78 6.72
C VAL A 330 -15.95 -10.07 6.78
N LEU A 331 -14.74 -10.02 6.22
CA LEU A 331 -13.80 -11.13 6.17
C LEU A 331 -12.53 -10.75 6.92
N ASP A 332 -12.07 -11.66 7.77
CA ASP A 332 -10.71 -11.65 8.32
C ASP A 332 -9.81 -12.43 7.38
N MET A 333 -8.84 -11.73 6.79
CA MET A 333 -8.09 -12.23 5.64
C MET A 333 -6.97 -13.18 6.09
N PRO A 334 -6.77 -14.30 5.37
CA PRO A 334 -5.83 -15.32 5.77
C PRO A 334 -4.38 -14.96 5.44
N THR A 335 -3.43 -15.71 5.98
CA THR A 335 -1.99 -15.43 5.90
C THR A 335 -1.45 -15.17 4.49
N GLN A 336 -1.94 -15.87 3.46
CA GLN A 336 -1.47 -15.71 2.08
C GLN A 336 -2.06 -14.46 1.38
N GLU A 337 -3.06 -13.82 1.98
CA GLU A 337 -3.75 -12.63 1.43
C GLU A 337 -3.40 -11.32 2.18
N LEU A 338 -2.45 -11.38 3.13
CA LEU A 338 -1.96 -10.19 3.84
C LEU A 338 -1.01 -9.32 3.00
N GLY A 339 -0.43 -9.88 1.92
CA GLY A 339 0.66 -9.23 1.20
C GLY A 339 1.92 -9.06 2.06
N LEU A 340 2.77 -8.09 1.68
CA LEU A 340 3.99 -7.78 2.44
C LEU A 340 3.74 -6.91 3.69
N PRO A 341 3.00 -5.78 3.61
CA PRO A 341 3.01 -4.82 4.71
C PRO A 341 2.02 -5.12 5.84
N ALA A 342 0.92 -5.85 5.59
CA ALA A 342 -0.14 -5.99 6.57
C ALA A 342 0.22 -7.00 7.68
N TYR A 343 0.05 -6.58 8.93
CA TYR A 343 0.06 -7.41 10.13
C TYR A 343 -1.30 -8.08 10.36
N ARG A 344 -2.38 -7.34 10.10
CA ARG A 344 -3.78 -7.77 10.17
C ARG A 344 -4.57 -7.08 9.06
N LYS A 345 -5.48 -7.79 8.41
CA LYS A 345 -6.28 -7.26 7.29
C LYS A 345 -7.73 -7.74 7.35
N TYR A 346 -8.65 -6.82 7.16
CA TYR A 346 -10.08 -7.10 6.99
C TYR A 346 -10.55 -6.62 5.64
N ASP A 347 -11.34 -7.44 4.96
CA ASP A 347 -12.00 -7.05 3.72
C ASP A 347 -13.52 -7.03 3.90
N ILE A 348 -14.19 -6.16 3.15
CA ILE A 348 -15.65 -6.16 3.05
C ILE A 348 -16.03 -6.54 1.62
N GLU A 349 -16.84 -7.58 1.49
CA GLU A 349 -17.43 -7.96 0.22
C GLU A 349 -18.92 -7.61 0.19
N ALA A 350 -19.37 -6.91 -0.85
CA ALA A 350 -20.78 -6.65 -1.09
C ALA A 350 -21.38 -7.69 -2.04
N TRP A 351 -22.63 -8.06 -1.81
CA TRP A 351 -23.40 -8.87 -2.73
C TRP A 351 -23.69 -8.08 -4.01
N MET A 352 -23.41 -8.68 -5.16
CA MET A 352 -23.64 -8.08 -6.48
C MET A 352 -24.64 -8.98 -7.24
N PRO A 353 -25.95 -8.66 -7.22
CA PRO A 353 -26.99 -9.55 -7.74
C PRO A 353 -26.81 -10.05 -9.17
N GLY A 354 -26.46 -9.15 -10.09
CA GLY A 354 -26.25 -9.48 -11.51
C GLY A 354 -24.96 -10.27 -11.74
N ARG A 355 -23.93 -10.04 -10.91
CA ARG A 355 -22.73 -10.87 -10.86
C ARG A 355 -22.97 -12.23 -10.20
N GLY A 356 -23.98 -12.35 -9.34
CA GLY A 356 -24.38 -13.59 -8.66
C GLY A 356 -23.44 -14.04 -7.55
N LYS A 357 -22.54 -13.18 -7.08
CA LYS A 357 -21.61 -13.47 -5.97
C LYS A 357 -21.24 -12.21 -5.21
N TYR A 358 -20.64 -12.43 -4.04
CA TYR A 358 -19.95 -11.37 -3.31
C TYR A 358 -18.72 -10.90 -4.08
N GLY A 359 -18.35 -9.64 -3.89
CA GLY A 359 -17.07 -9.12 -4.32
C GLY A 359 -16.58 -8.03 -3.38
N GLU A 360 -15.29 -8.10 -3.06
CA GLU A 360 -14.55 -7.10 -2.28
C GLU A 360 -14.82 -5.68 -2.78
N ILE A 361 -15.30 -4.79 -1.91
CA ILE A 361 -15.50 -3.36 -2.17
C ILE A 361 -14.59 -2.48 -1.30
N SER A 362 -13.92 -3.08 -0.32
CA SER A 362 -13.08 -2.40 0.64
C SER A 362 -12.10 -3.37 1.32
N SER A 363 -10.95 -2.83 1.71
CA SER A 363 -9.93 -3.48 2.54
C SER A 363 -9.47 -2.52 3.63
N ALA A 364 -9.07 -3.01 4.79
CA ALA A 364 -8.40 -2.26 5.85
C ALA A 364 -7.24 -3.06 6.42
N SER A 365 -6.08 -2.42 6.58
CA SER A 365 -4.85 -3.09 7.01
C SER A 365 -4.16 -2.30 8.13
N ASN A 366 -3.77 -3.01 9.19
CA ASN A 366 -2.77 -2.51 10.14
C ASN A 366 -1.39 -2.94 9.62
N CYS A 367 -0.52 -1.98 9.34
CA CYS A 367 0.83 -2.22 8.85
C CYS A 367 1.90 -2.10 9.93
N THR A 368 1.50 -1.90 11.19
CA THR A 368 2.39 -1.65 12.33
C THR A 368 3.52 -0.70 11.93
N ASP A 369 4.76 -1.02 12.25
CA ASP A 369 5.95 -0.26 11.90
C ASP A 369 6.60 -0.67 10.56
N TYR A 370 5.93 -1.47 9.72
CA TYR A 370 6.50 -1.90 8.43
C TYR A 370 6.79 -0.72 7.51
N GLN A 371 5.78 0.13 7.28
CA GLN A 371 5.92 1.28 6.39
C GLN A 371 6.80 2.36 7.03
N SER A 372 6.61 2.60 8.34
CA SER A 372 7.35 3.64 9.06
C SER A 372 8.84 3.34 9.16
N ARG A 373 9.27 2.08 9.31
CA ARG A 373 10.69 1.72 9.28
C ARG A 373 11.35 1.90 7.93
N ARG A 374 10.58 1.86 6.84
CA ARG A 374 11.09 1.98 5.46
C ARG A 374 11.07 3.42 4.96
N LEU A 375 10.11 4.21 5.45
CA LEU A 375 9.92 5.61 5.08
C LEU A 375 10.33 6.58 6.19
N ASN A 376 10.85 6.09 7.31
CA ASN A 376 11.25 6.89 8.46
C ASN A 376 10.10 7.80 8.98
N ILE A 377 8.91 7.21 9.17
CA ILE A 377 7.73 7.91 9.70
C ILE A 377 7.75 7.81 11.22
N MET A 378 7.97 8.93 11.89
CA MET A 378 8.28 8.95 13.33
C MET A 378 7.22 9.71 14.14
N TYR A 379 7.30 9.59 15.46
CA TYR A 379 6.67 10.50 16.41
C TYR A 379 7.57 10.75 17.61
N TYR A 380 7.35 11.87 18.31
CA TYR A 380 8.00 12.13 19.59
C TYR A 380 7.24 11.44 20.72
N ASP A 381 7.90 10.65 21.57
CA ASP A 381 7.30 10.10 22.78
C ASP A 381 7.22 11.13 23.92
N ARG A 382 6.74 10.71 25.10
CA ARG A 382 6.63 11.59 26.29
C ARG A 382 7.98 12.08 26.81
N MET A 383 9.07 11.40 26.47
CA MET A 383 10.44 11.75 26.82
C MET A 383 11.11 12.63 25.74
N GLY A 384 10.42 12.94 24.64
CA GLY A 384 10.96 13.68 23.51
C GLY A 384 11.87 12.85 22.60
N GLN A 385 11.83 11.52 22.70
CA GLN A 385 12.59 10.62 21.84
C GLN A 385 11.80 10.28 20.57
N LEU A 386 12.52 10.08 19.46
CA LEU A 386 11.90 9.65 18.21
C LEU A 386 11.62 8.14 18.25
N CYS A 387 10.35 7.79 18.02
CA CYS A 387 9.88 6.42 17.89
C CYS A 387 9.23 6.21 16.51
N TYR A 388 9.35 5.01 15.96
CA TYR A 388 8.63 4.65 14.75
C TYR A 388 7.13 4.60 15.03
N ALA A 389 6.34 5.31 14.22
CA ALA A 389 4.89 5.26 14.34
C ALA A 389 4.34 3.93 13.78
N HIS A 390 3.11 3.61 14.14
CA HIS A 390 2.33 2.59 13.43
C HIS A 390 1.45 3.24 12.35
N THR A 391 1.25 2.52 11.25
CA THR A 391 0.44 2.96 10.10
C THR A 391 -0.75 2.03 9.87
N VAL A 392 -1.90 2.62 9.57
CA VAL A 392 -3.15 1.91 9.28
C VAL A 392 -3.77 2.52 8.02
N ASN A 393 -4.22 1.70 7.07
CA ASN A 393 -4.94 2.17 5.89
C ASN A 393 -6.30 1.48 5.76
N GLY A 394 -7.25 2.14 5.10
CA GLY A 394 -8.58 1.59 4.87
C GLY A 394 -9.28 2.23 3.68
N THR A 395 -9.79 1.43 2.76
CA THR A 395 -10.61 1.93 1.65
C THR A 395 -11.97 2.37 2.19
N ALA A 396 -12.31 3.65 2.11
CA ALA A 396 -13.64 4.10 2.51
C ALA A 396 -14.66 3.94 1.37
N CYS A 397 -14.24 4.18 0.13
CA CYS A 397 -15.09 4.04 -1.04
C CYS A 397 -14.25 3.83 -2.31
N ALA A 398 -14.33 2.64 -2.92
CA ALA A 398 -13.81 2.36 -4.26
C ALA A 398 -14.96 2.39 -5.27
N VAL A 399 -15.07 3.49 -6.02
CA VAL A 399 -16.24 3.81 -6.86
C VAL A 399 -16.66 2.68 -7.81
N PRO A 400 -15.78 1.99 -8.57
CA PRO A 400 -16.20 1.03 -9.58
C PRO A 400 -17.07 -0.08 -9.01
N ARG A 401 -16.63 -0.73 -7.94
CA ARG A 401 -17.34 -1.87 -7.34
C ARG A 401 -18.53 -1.42 -6.49
N MET A 402 -18.48 -0.22 -5.92
CA MET A 402 -19.65 0.42 -5.30
C MET A 402 -20.76 0.67 -6.33
N LEU A 403 -20.42 1.14 -7.54
CA LEU A 403 -21.38 1.29 -8.64
C LEU A 403 -21.99 -0.06 -9.03
N ILE A 404 -21.19 -1.14 -9.10
CA ILE A 404 -21.73 -2.48 -9.38
C ILE A 404 -22.78 -2.86 -8.34
N ALA A 405 -22.41 -2.80 -7.06
CA ALA A 405 -23.29 -3.20 -5.96
C ALA A 405 -24.56 -2.35 -5.92
N LEU A 406 -24.46 -1.03 -6.11
CA LEU A 406 -25.59 -0.11 -6.11
C LEU A 406 -26.52 -0.31 -7.31
N LEU A 407 -25.98 -0.36 -8.52
CA LEU A 407 -26.79 -0.52 -9.74
C LEU A 407 -27.52 -1.87 -9.73
N GLU A 408 -26.82 -2.95 -9.35
CA GLU A 408 -27.42 -4.29 -9.37
C GLU A 408 -28.41 -4.50 -8.22
N SER A 409 -28.17 -3.93 -7.03
CA SER A 409 -29.04 -4.10 -5.87
C SER A 409 -30.29 -3.23 -5.88
N ASN A 410 -30.25 -2.10 -6.61
CA ASN A 410 -31.34 -1.12 -6.64
C ASN A 410 -32.07 -1.06 -7.99
N GLN A 411 -31.85 -2.04 -8.88
CA GLN A 411 -32.54 -2.10 -10.17
C GLN A 411 -34.04 -2.39 -10.00
N LEU A 412 -34.86 -1.79 -10.87
CA LEU A 412 -36.30 -2.01 -10.95
C LEU A 412 -36.65 -2.75 -12.25
N GLN A 413 -37.85 -3.34 -12.30
CA GLN A 413 -38.30 -4.17 -13.42
C GLN A 413 -38.32 -3.43 -14.77
N ASP A 414 -38.56 -2.11 -14.76
CA ASP A 414 -38.57 -1.27 -15.96
C ASP A 414 -37.18 -0.86 -16.46
N GLY A 415 -36.11 -1.27 -15.74
CA GLY A 415 -34.72 -0.96 -16.03
C GLY A 415 -34.23 0.35 -15.41
N SER A 416 -35.06 1.08 -14.67
CA SER A 416 -34.62 2.20 -13.84
C SER A 416 -33.91 1.71 -12.57
N VAL A 417 -33.18 2.60 -11.90
CA VAL A 417 -32.41 2.26 -10.68
C VAL A 417 -32.76 3.24 -9.57
N ARG A 418 -33.16 2.74 -8.40
CA ARG A 418 -33.38 3.56 -7.21
C ARG A 418 -32.06 4.10 -6.66
N VAL A 419 -32.03 5.37 -6.30
CA VAL A 419 -30.88 6.00 -5.64
C VAL A 419 -31.05 5.85 -4.13
N PRO A 420 -30.05 5.30 -3.40
CA PRO A 420 -30.08 5.26 -1.93
C PRO A 420 -30.37 6.64 -1.35
N ALA A 421 -31.23 6.71 -0.34
CA ALA A 421 -31.68 7.99 0.23
C ALA A 421 -30.53 8.93 0.60
N ILE A 422 -29.42 8.39 1.13
CA ILE A 422 -28.24 9.17 1.52
C ILE A 422 -27.50 9.81 0.33
N LEU A 423 -27.64 9.25 -0.88
CA LEU A 423 -27.03 9.77 -2.10
C LEU A 423 -27.94 10.74 -2.87
N GLN A 424 -29.25 10.73 -2.62
CA GLN A 424 -30.22 11.56 -3.36
C GLN A 424 -29.90 13.06 -3.34
N PRO A 425 -29.45 13.68 -2.22
CA PRO A 425 -29.10 15.10 -2.20
C PRO A 425 -27.95 15.46 -3.14
N PHE A 426 -27.05 14.50 -3.41
CA PHE A 426 -25.89 14.70 -4.29
C PHE A 426 -26.20 14.35 -5.74
N VAL A 427 -27.02 13.32 -5.98
CA VAL A 427 -27.43 12.91 -7.33
C VAL A 427 -28.50 13.84 -7.90
N GLY A 428 -29.37 14.39 -7.06
CA GLY A 428 -30.48 15.25 -7.46
C GLY A 428 -31.71 14.48 -7.99
N ALA A 429 -31.78 13.17 -7.72
CA ALA A 429 -32.89 12.31 -8.16
C ALA A 429 -33.08 11.12 -7.21
N GLU A 430 -34.32 10.66 -7.06
CA GLU A 430 -34.67 9.45 -6.31
C GLU A 430 -34.52 8.17 -7.14
N ILE A 431 -34.70 8.29 -8.47
CA ILE A 431 -34.64 7.19 -9.43
C ILE A 431 -33.87 7.67 -10.66
N ILE A 432 -32.94 6.83 -11.12
CA ILE A 432 -32.24 7.00 -12.39
C ILE A 432 -33.07 6.35 -13.48
N VAL A 433 -33.51 7.16 -14.44
CA VAL A 433 -34.31 6.74 -15.59
C VAL A 433 -33.53 6.92 -16.88
N ARG A 434 -34.05 6.34 -17.97
CA ARG A 434 -33.47 6.54 -19.31
C ARG A 434 -33.39 8.04 -19.64
N PRO A 435 -32.24 8.52 -20.14
CA PRO A 435 -32.09 9.94 -20.45
C PRO A 435 -32.96 10.38 -21.62
N SER A 436 -33.27 11.69 -21.67
CA SER A 436 -34.04 12.31 -22.76
C SER A 436 -33.22 12.52 -24.03
N TYR A 437 -31.89 12.51 -23.95
CA TYR A 437 -31.02 12.63 -25.11
C TYR A 437 -30.91 11.31 -25.87
N ALA A 438 -30.71 11.39 -27.19
CA ALA A 438 -30.46 10.22 -28.01
C ALA A 438 -29.05 9.63 -27.70
N PRO A 439 -28.92 8.30 -27.57
CA PRO A 439 -27.61 7.65 -27.45
C PRO A 439 -26.72 7.91 -28.66
N LEU A 440 -25.41 7.91 -28.45
CA LEU A 440 -24.44 8.10 -29.53
C LEU A 440 -24.56 6.98 -30.58
N LYS A 441 -24.68 7.38 -31.85
CA LYS A 441 -24.63 6.46 -32.99
C LYS A 441 -23.21 6.35 -33.52
N TYR A 442 -22.68 5.13 -33.59
CA TYR A 442 -21.39 4.90 -34.22
C TYR A 442 -21.49 5.08 -35.74
N ILE A 443 -20.69 5.99 -36.29
CA ILE A 443 -20.63 6.30 -37.73
C ILE A 443 -19.29 5.90 -38.36
N GLY A 444 -18.40 5.25 -37.61
CA GLY A 444 -17.12 4.82 -38.15
C GLY A 444 -17.24 3.68 -39.16
N PRO A 445 -16.16 3.40 -39.91
CA PRO A 445 -16.19 2.43 -41.02
C PRO A 445 -16.32 0.97 -40.55
N ASN A 446 -15.97 0.67 -39.28
CA ASN A 446 -15.97 -0.67 -38.72
C ASN A 446 -17.36 -1.08 -38.21
N GLN A 447 -18.33 -1.13 -39.13
CA GLN A 447 -19.68 -1.61 -38.91
C GLN A 447 -20.21 -2.32 -40.16
N PRO A 448 -21.12 -3.30 -40.04
CA PRO A 448 -21.77 -3.90 -41.20
C PRO A 448 -22.38 -2.80 -42.09
N LYS A 449 -22.02 -2.77 -43.37
CA LYS A 449 -22.66 -1.85 -44.33
C LYS A 449 -24.14 -2.22 -44.40
N ARG A 450 -25.04 -1.26 -44.17
CA ARG A 450 -26.45 -1.42 -44.56
C ARG A 450 -26.46 -1.65 -46.07
N ARG A 451 -26.74 -2.89 -46.49
CA ARG A 451 -27.01 -3.22 -47.89
C ARG A 451 -28.35 -2.63 -48.31
#